data_AF-A0A7K0XAW6-F1
#
_entry.id   AF-A0A7K0XAW6-F1
#
_cell.length_a   1.000
_cell.length_b   1.000
_cell.length_c   1.000
_cell.angle_alpha   90.00
_cell.angle_beta   90.00
_cell.angle_gamma   90.00
#
_symmetry.space_group_name_H-M   'P 1'
#
loop_
_entity.id
_entity.type
_entity.pdbx_description
1 polymer ?
#
loop_
_entity_poly.entity_id
_entity_poly.type
_entity_poly.pdbx_seq_one_letter_code
_entity_poly.pdbx_strand_id
1 'polypeptide(L)'
;MTTAITLPEGAPEEVITHALVREVDLTPFGGKGSLALITLDNGLDHTRPNTFGPQSVAALDAAITDAASRKPAAIAITGKPFIFAAGADLSALSYLAKREQALAIGKLGHDVFRRLDEIGIPTFAFINGLALGGGLEVGLHCNYRTLATTAFTALPEVFLGLVPGWGGATILPKLIGPERAVQVIIHNALNNNTMMKAKDALALGVVDAVYEPADFLEKSVAFVASVLNGNTMIERKDYSNDPAWDSALAAGRAAALKKYGGAEIASPMKALELIKAAQKNTKGEGFDAEDATLADLTMSDPLRASLYAFNLIQKKRKKVEGAPKPALARKVARVGVVGAGLMASQLALLLVRNLKCPVVMTDIDQERADKGVAWVRNELAKLVEKKRMSAESAARLSLLVSGSADQSAFAGCDFIIEAIFEELSLKQDLFKKLEKIVGPECILATNTSSLSVERMSEGLEHPERVVGFHFFNPV
;
A
#
# COMPACT_ATOMS: atom_id res chain seq x y z
N MET A 1 -7.58 32.04 -12.13
CA MET A 1 -6.14 32.28 -12.39
C MET A 1 -5.38 31.70 -11.22
N THR A 2 -4.91 30.46 -11.34
CA THR A 2 -4.10 29.81 -10.31
C THR A 2 -2.67 30.34 -10.42
N THR A 3 -2.18 30.97 -9.35
CA THR A 3 -0.76 31.28 -9.20
C THR A 3 0.01 29.98 -9.36
N ALA A 4 1.00 29.92 -10.26
CA ALA A 4 1.79 28.71 -10.47
C ALA A 4 2.42 28.27 -9.12
N ILE A 5 2.11 27.05 -8.68
CA ILE A 5 2.71 26.49 -7.47
C ILE A 5 4.15 26.11 -7.82
N THR A 6 5.11 26.94 -7.43
CA THR A 6 6.52 26.62 -7.55
C THR A 6 6.92 25.66 -6.44
N LEU A 7 7.37 24.46 -6.81
CA LEU A 7 7.91 23.51 -5.84
C LEU A 7 9.22 24.05 -5.24
N PRO A 8 9.53 23.73 -3.97
CA PRO A 8 10.78 24.13 -3.33
C PRO A 8 12.03 23.61 -4.06
N GLU A 9 13.14 24.32 -3.92
CA GLU A 9 14.43 23.90 -4.46
C GLU A 9 14.83 22.50 -3.95
N GLY A 10 15.30 21.62 -4.85
CA GLY A 10 15.70 20.25 -4.54
C GLY A 10 14.57 19.22 -4.52
N ALA A 11 13.30 19.63 -4.67
CA ALA A 11 12.20 18.70 -4.89
C ALA A 11 12.39 17.94 -6.21
N PRO A 12 12.05 16.64 -6.27
CA PRO A 12 12.12 15.88 -7.51
C PRO A 12 11.15 16.45 -8.55
N GLU A 13 11.48 16.27 -9.83
CA GLU A 13 10.54 16.58 -10.91
C GLU A 13 9.29 15.69 -10.81
N GLU A 14 8.14 16.32 -11.00
CA GLU A 14 6.84 15.65 -10.99
C GLU A 14 6.75 14.70 -12.20
N VAL A 15 6.32 13.46 -11.96
CA VAL A 15 5.87 12.59 -13.06
C VAL A 15 4.44 12.97 -13.37
N ILE A 16 4.28 13.78 -14.41
CA ILE A 16 3.01 14.39 -14.79
C ILE A 16 2.04 13.30 -15.25
N THR A 17 0.87 13.25 -14.64
CA THR A 17 -0.29 12.53 -15.16
C THR A 17 -1.03 13.45 -16.12
N HIS A 18 -1.02 13.13 -17.40
CA HIS A 18 -1.81 13.83 -18.39
C HIS A 18 -3.27 13.40 -18.32
N ALA A 19 -4.19 14.30 -18.69
CA ALA A 19 -5.61 14.05 -18.76
C ALA A 19 -6.09 14.22 -20.21
N LEU A 20 -6.33 13.10 -20.90
CA LEU A 20 -6.59 13.06 -22.34
C LEU A 20 -8.09 12.96 -22.60
N VAL A 21 -8.67 13.93 -23.31
CA VAL A 21 -10.12 13.98 -23.57
C VAL A 21 -10.47 13.38 -24.93
N ARG A 22 -11.29 12.33 -24.94
CA ARG A 22 -11.90 11.74 -26.14
C ARG A 22 -13.41 11.79 -26.08
N GLU A 23 -14.06 11.91 -27.23
CA GLU A 23 -15.52 11.75 -27.32
C GLU A 23 -15.89 10.30 -27.61
N VAL A 24 -16.97 9.84 -27.00
CA VAL A 24 -17.57 8.52 -27.20
C VAL A 24 -19.03 8.71 -27.57
N ASP A 25 -19.45 8.16 -28.71
CA ASP A 25 -20.86 8.18 -29.11
C ASP A 25 -21.68 7.27 -28.17
N LEU A 26 -22.75 7.82 -27.58
CA LEU A 26 -23.66 7.08 -26.70
C LEU A 26 -24.75 6.32 -27.48
N THR A 27 -24.93 6.58 -28.78
CA THR A 27 -25.97 5.97 -29.61
C THR A 27 -25.92 4.43 -29.62
N PRO A 28 -24.74 3.77 -29.73
CA PRO A 28 -24.65 2.31 -29.66
C PRO A 28 -25.10 1.72 -28.32
N PHE A 29 -25.15 2.53 -27.28
CA PHE A 29 -25.52 2.16 -25.92
C PHE A 29 -26.96 2.55 -25.57
N GLY A 30 -27.74 3.02 -26.55
CA GLY A 30 -29.10 3.49 -26.36
C GLY A 30 -29.21 4.89 -25.72
N GLY A 31 -28.10 5.63 -25.60
CA GLY A 31 -28.09 7.01 -25.15
C GLY A 31 -28.18 8.02 -26.31
N LYS A 32 -28.24 9.31 -25.99
CA LYS A 32 -28.20 10.42 -26.95
C LYS A 32 -27.01 11.32 -26.68
N GLY A 33 -26.37 11.81 -27.73
CA GLY A 33 -25.21 12.72 -27.63
C GLY A 33 -23.88 12.00 -27.40
N SER A 34 -22.84 12.77 -27.08
CA SER A 34 -21.50 12.25 -26.80
C SER A 34 -21.20 12.24 -25.30
N LEU A 35 -20.33 11.32 -24.90
CA LEU A 35 -19.64 11.30 -23.61
C LEU A 35 -18.22 11.83 -23.81
N ALA A 36 -17.82 12.86 -23.05
CA ALA A 36 -16.43 13.27 -22.99
C ALA A 36 -15.70 12.41 -21.93
N LEU A 37 -14.84 11.50 -22.38
CA LEU A 37 -14.08 10.61 -21.53
C LEU A 37 -12.64 11.12 -21.37
N ILE A 38 -12.32 11.54 -20.15
CA ILE A 38 -11.00 11.96 -19.69
C ILE A 38 -10.22 10.71 -19.24
N THR A 39 -9.07 10.45 -19.85
CA THR A 39 -8.18 9.33 -19.47
C THR A 39 -6.93 9.87 -18.80
N LEU A 40 -6.72 9.47 -17.54
CA LEU A 40 -5.51 9.75 -16.78
C LEU A 40 -4.38 8.83 -17.22
N ASP A 41 -3.28 9.40 -17.71
CA ASP A 41 -2.11 8.64 -18.14
C ASP A 41 -0.82 9.44 -18.00
N ASN A 42 0.17 8.87 -17.31
CA ASN A 42 1.51 9.45 -17.19
C ASN A 42 2.52 8.91 -18.22
N GLY A 43 2.07 8.12 -19.20
CA GLY A 43 2.90 7.57 -20.29
C GLY A 43 3.85 6.44 -19.87
N LEU A 44 3.77 5.98 -18.62
CA LEU A 44 4.62 4.92 -18.07
C LEU A 44 3.80 3.65 -17.79
N ASP A 45 4.48 2.53 -17.53
CA ASP A 45 3.79 1.27 -17.22
C ASP A 45 3.06 1.31 -15.85
N HIS A 46 2.37 0.21 -15.52
CA HIS A 46 1.58 0.09 -14.29
C HIS A 46 2.41 0.13 -13.00
N THR A 47 3.73 -0.08 -13.06
CA THR A 47 4.62 0.02 -11.89
C THR A 47 4.84 1.47 -11.46
N ARG A 48 4.58 2.42 -12.36
CA ARG A 48 4.54 3.86 -12.05
C ARG A 48 3.10 4.37 -12.12
N PRO A 49 2.37 4.42 -11.00
CA PRO A 49 0.96 4.78 -11.02
C PRO A 49 0.75 6.25 -11.41
N ASN A 50 -0.44 6.57 -11.92
CA ASN A 50 -0.91 7.95 -12.03
C ASN A 50 -0.98 8.57 -10.62
N THR A 51 -0.50 9.79 -10.47
CA THR A 51 -0.50 10.55 -9.22
C THR A 51 -0.81 12.01 -9.49
N PHE A 52 -1.31 12.71 -8.49
CA PHE A 52 -1.67 14.12 -8.58
C PHE A 52 -0.62 15.00 -7.89
N GLY A 53 0.34 15.51 -8.66
CA GLY A 53 1.09 16.71 -8.27
C GLY A 53 0.47 17.97 -8.89
N PRO A 54 1.01 19.17 -8.61
CA PRO A 54 0.44 20.43 -9.09
C PRO A 54 0.25 20.48 -10.61
N GLN A 55 1.18 19.92 -11.40
CA GLN A 55 1.07 19.93 -12.87
C GLN A 55 0.04 18.93 -13.36
N SER A 56 -0.07 17.76 -12.72
CA SER A 56 -1.11 16.77 -13.02
C SER A 56 -2.51 17.29 -12.71
N VAL A 57 -2.66 18.03 -11.60
CA VAL A 57 -3.94 18.68 -11.24
C VAL A 57 -4.27 19.79 -12.24
N ALA A 58 -3.31 20.60 -12.66
CA ALA A 58 -3.51 21.58 -13.73
C ALA A 58 -3.88 20.93 -15.08
N ALA A 59 -3.28 19.78 -15.41
CA ALA A 59 -3.64 19.03 -16.60
C ALA A 59 -5.09 18.52 -16.55
N LEU A 60 -5.54 18.03 -15.39
CA LEU A 60 -6.94 17.66 -15.18
C LEU A 60 -7.88 18.86 -15.27
N ASP A 61 -7.51 20.00 -14.70
CA ASP A 61 -8.28 21.26 -14.79
C ASP A 61 -8.50 21.69 -16.25
N ALA A 62 -7.44 21.66 -17.05
CA ALA A 62 -7.50 21.95 -18.48
C ALA A 62 -8.40 20.95 -19.23
N ALA A 63 -8.29 19.65 -18.90
CA ALA A 63 -9.11 18.60 -19.51
C ALA A 63 -10.59 18.71 -19.16
N ILE A 64 -10.95 19.11 -17.93
CA ILE A 64 -12.34 19.38 -17.53
C ILE A 64 -12.90 20.56 -18.36
N THR A 65 -12.10 21.61 -18.56
CA THR A 65 -12.49 22.75 -19.41
C THR A 65 -12.70 22.35 -20.87
N ASP A 66 -11.77 21.59 -21.45
CA ASP A 66 -11.90 21.05 -22.81
C ASP A 66 -13.14 20.14 -22.94
N ALA A 67 -13.32 19.18 -22.02
CA ALA A 67 -14.47 18.28 -22.00
C ALA A 67 -15.79 19.04 -21.98
N ALA A 68 -15.94 20.06 -21.14
CA ALA A 68 -17.16 20.87 -21.10
C ALA A 68 -17.38 21.72 -22.36
N SER A 69 -16.31 22.23 -22.97
CA SER A 69 -16.39 23.04 -24.20
C SER A 69 -16.99 22.27 -25.38
N ARG A 70 -16.86 20.93 -25.38
CA ARG A 70 -17.43 20.01 -26.37
C ARG A 70 -18.95 19.81 -26.22
N LYS A 71 -19.55 20.36 -25.16
CA LYS A 71 -20.99 20.26 -24.84
C LYS A 71 -21.51 18.80 -24.81
N PRO A 72 -20.82 17.88 -24.12
CA PRO A 72 -21.22 16.48 -24.08
C PRO A 72 -22.49 16.30 -23.24
N ALA A 73 -23.16 15.17 -23.42
CA ALA A 73 -24.28 14.75 -22.56
C ALA A 73 -23.81 14.32 -21.15
N ALA A 74 -22.56 13.87 -21.03
CA ALA A 74 -21.92 13.50 -19.78
C ALA A 74 -20.39 13.65 -19.87
N ILE A 75 -19.72 13.72 -18.72
CA ILE A 75 -18.26 13.65 -18.62
C ILE A 75 -17.89 12.41 -17.79
N ALA A 76 -16.91 11.63 -18.24
CA ALA A 76 -16.35 10.54 -17.44
C ALA A 76 -14.85 10.70 -17.26
N ILE A 77 -14.33 10.21 -16.14
CA ILE A 77 -12.89 10.08 -15.87
C ILE A 77 -12.53 8.61 -15.70
N THR A 78 -11.43 8.17 -16.32
CA THR A 78 -10.86 6.82 -16.17
C THR A 78 -9.33 6.92 -16.11
N GLY A 79 -8.64 5.82 -15.82
CA GLY A 79 -7.18 5.77 -15.85
C GLY A 79 -6.64 4.79 -16.89
N LYS A 80 -5.32 4.79 -17.02
CA LYS A 80 -4.56 3.82 -17.81
C LYS A 80 -4.76 2.38 -17.28
N PRO A 81 -4.35 1.34 -18.03
CA PRO A 81 -4.53 -0.04 -17.59
C PRO A 81 -4.03 -0.29 -16.15
N PHE A 82 -4.86 -0.99 -15.36
CA PHE A 82 -4.64 -1.35 -13.95
C PHE A 82 -4.61 -0.20 -12.93
N ILE A 83 -4.50 1.06 -13.35
CA ILE A 83 -4.33 2.20 -12.46
C ILE A 83 -5.33 3.30 -12.82
N PHE A 84 -6.24 3.61 -11.89
CA PHE A 84 -7.02 4.83 -11.97
C PHE A 84 -6.15 6.02 -11.53
N ALA A 85 -5.85 6.09 -10.23
CA ALA A 85 -4.88 7.03 -9.64
C ALA A 85 -4.47 6.60 -8.22
N ALA A 86 -3.23 6.82 -7.83
CA ALA A 86 -2.67 6.42 -6.53
C ALA A 86 -2.54 7.57 -5.52
N GLY A 87 -3.30 8.65 -5.72
CA GLY A 87 -3.36 9.77 -4.76
C GLY A 87 -2.44 10.93 -5.11
N ALA A 88 -2.22 11.79 -4.13
CA ALA A 88 -1.31 12.91 -4.23
C ALA A 88 0.14 12.45 -4.51
N ASP A 89 0.90 13.23 -5.28
CA ASP A 89 2.34 12.99 -5.40
C ASP A 89 3.05 13.46 -4.12
N LEU A 90 3.36 12.50 -3.25
CA LEU A 90 4.04 12.75 -1.97
C LEU A 90 5.54 13.03 -2.11
N SER A 91 6.10 12.97 -3.33
CA SER A 91 7.54 13.07 -3.53
C SER A 91 8.12 14.45 -3.19
N ALA A 92 7.33 15.51 -3.40
CA ALA A 92 7.68 16.89 -3.07
C ALA A 92 7.27 17.30 -1.64
N LEU A 93 6.47 16.50 -0.93
CA LEU A 93 5.89 16.88 0.37
C LEU A 93 6.96 17.15 1.44
N SER A 94 8.03 16.34 1.47
CA SER A 94 9.14 16.52 2.42
C SER A 94 9.99 17.76 2.18
N TYR A 95 9.82 18.42 1.03
CA TYR A 95 10.59 19.61 0.66
C TYR A 95 9.83 20.91 1.01
N LEU A 96 8.54 20.82 1.34
CA LEU A 96 7.74 21.99 1.72
C LEU A 96 8.30 22.61 3.00
N ALA A 97 8.68 23.89 2.91
CA ALA A 97 9.31 24.63 3.99
C ALA A 97 8.30 25.49 4.77
N LYS A 98 7.17 25.85 4.14
CA LYS A 98 6.18 26.77 4.68
C LYS A 98 4.77 26.19 4.60
N ARG A 99 3.97 26.46 5.64
CA ARG A 99 2.58 25.99 5.75
C ARG A 99 1.71 26.46 4.58
N GLU A 100 1.94 27.68 4.10
CA GLU A 100 1.18 28.29 3.00
C GLU A 100 1.33 27.49 1.70
N GLN A 101 2.46 26.81 1.49
CA GLN A 101 2.67 25.94 0.33
C GLN A 101 1.78 24.70 0.41
N ALA A 102 1.71 24.07 1.59
CA ALA A 102 0.84 22.92 1.81
C ALA A 102 -0.65 23.31 1.67
N LEU A 103 -1.02 24.48 2.20
CA LEU A 103 -2.37 25.02 2.05
C LEU A 103 -2.73 25.26 0.57
N ALA A 104 -1.82 25.84 -0.21
CA ALA A 104 -2.05 26.08 -1.64
C ALA A 104 -2.25 24.78 -2.43
N ILE A 105 -1.54 23.70 -2.07
CA ILE A 105 -1.70 22.38 -2.69
C ILE A 105 -3.06 21.75 -2.33
N GLY A 106 -3.47 21.84 -1.06
CA GLY A 106 -4.81 21.42 -0.62
C GLY A 106 -5.90 22.11 -1.44
N LYS A 107 -5.87 23.45 -1.43
CA LYS A 107 -6.84 24.29 -2.15
C LYS A 107 -6.86 23.98 -3.65
N LEU A 108 -5.70 23.81 -4.28
CA LEU A 108 -5.63 23.49 -5.71
C LEU A 108 -6.35 22.18 -6.03
N GLY A 109 -6.16 21.13 -5.23
CA GLY A 109 -6.86 19.86 -5.43
C GLY A 109 -8.37 20.01 -5.28
N HIS A 110 -8.84 20.69 -4.22
CA HIS A 110 -10.26 20.96 -4.03
C HIS A 110 -10.86 21.81 -5.16
N ASP A 111 -10.22 22.92 -5.52
CA ASP A 111 -10.68 23.84 -6.56
C ASP A 111 -10.85 23.15 -7.91
N VAL A 112 -10.00 22.18 -8.24
CA VAL A 112 -10.09 21.42 -9.48
C VAL A 112 -11.09 20.27 -9.36
N PHE A 113 -11.01 19.45 -8.30
CA PHE A 113 -11.85 18.26 -8.19
C PHE A 113 -13.34 18.62 -8.05
N ARG A 114 -13.67 19.67 -7.29
CA ARG A 114 -15.06 20.12 -7.11
C ARG A 114 -15.76 20.49 -8.41
N ARG A 115 -15.00 20.87 -9.45
CA ARG A 115 -15.56 21.16 -10.77
C ARG A 115 -16.31 19.96 -11.33
N LEU A 116 -15.89 18.73 -11.04
CA LEU A 116 -16.60 17.52 -11.49
C LEU A 116 -18.03 17.43 -10.91
N ASP A 117 -18.28 17.99 -9.73
CA ASP A 117 -19.62 18.02 -9.13
C ASP A 117 -20.41 19.25 -9.59
N GLU A 118 -19.73 20.39 -9.78
CA GLU A 118 -20.34 21.72 -9.95
C GLU A 118 -20.49 22.16 -11.42
N ILE A 119 -19.95 21.42 -12.39
CA ILE A 119 -19.93 21.81 -13.81
C ILE A 119 -21.30 21.81 -14.51
N GLY A 120 -22.34 21.28 -13.86
CA GLY A 120 -23.70 21.25 -14.40
C GLY A 120 -23.93 20.21 -15.51
N ILE A 121 -22.94 19.35 -15.77
CA ILE A 121 -23.02 18.20 -16.68
C ILE A 121 -22.86 16.93 -15.82
N PRO A 122 -23.69 15.87 -16.00
CA PRO A 122 -23.54 14.63 -15.26
C PRO A 122 -22.14 14.03 -15.38
N THR A 123 -21.52 13.72 -14.25
CA THR A 123 -20.15 13.21 -14.19
C THR A 123 -20.03 11.79 -13.62
N PHE A 124 -19.08 11.03 -14.18
CA PHE A 124 -18.89 9.62 -13.88
C PHE A 124 -17.41 9.29 -13.65
N ALA A 125 -17.11 8.48 -12.63
CA ALA A 125 -15.79 7.89 -12.45
C ALA A 125 -15.83 6.41 -12.89
N PHE A 126 -14.98 6.07 -13.86
CA PHE A 126 -14.75 4.72 -14.34
C PHE A 126 -13.47 4.20 -13.71
N ILE A 127 -13.58 3.69 -12.47
CA ILE A 127 -12.46 3.20 -11.67
C ILE A 127 -12.05 1.82 -12.17
N ASN A 128 -11.21 1.81 -13.21
CA ASN A 128 -10.76 0.62 -13.92
C ASN A 128 -9.65 -0.16 -13.17
N GLY A 129 -9.11 0.41 -12.09
CA GLY A 129 -7.92 -0.10 -11.41
C GLY A 129 -7.70 0.54 -10.05
N LEU A 130 -6.46 0.53 -9.58
CA LEU A 130 -6.09 1.06 -8.26
C LEU A 130 -6.53 2.53 -8.09
N ALA A 131 -7.30 2.82 -7.04
CA ALA A 131 -7.75 4.16 -6.65
C ALA A 131 -7.49 4.43 -5.16
N LEU A 132 -6.39 5.12 -4.84
CA LEU A 132 -5.99 5.38 -3.46
C LEU A 132 -5.99 6.87 -3.15
N GLY A 133 -6.51 7.23 -1.98
CA GLY A 133 -6.46 8.60 -1.45
C GLY A 133 -7.07 9.61 -2.41
N GLY A 134 -6.31 10.65 -2.78
CA GLY A 134 -6.67 11.58 -3.87
C GLY A 134 -7.19 10.93 -5.15
N GLY A 135 -6.75 9.70 -5.46
CA GLY A 135 -7.24 8.92 -6.58
C GLY A 135 -8.64 8.33 -6.38
N LEU A 136 -9.05 8.02 -5.16
CA LEU A 136 -10.46 7.76 -4.86
C LEU A 136 -11.25 9.07 -4.73
N GLU A 137 -10.66 10.11 -4.13
CA GLU A 137 -11.32 11.40 -3.90
C GLU A 137 -11.75 12.08 -5.21
N VAL A 138 -10.93 12.08 -6.26
CA VAL A 138 -11.36 12.60 -7.58
C VAL A 138 -12.61 11.89 -8.09
N GLY A 139 -12.78 10.59 -7.81
CA GLY A 139 -13.99 9.85 -8.14
C GLY A 139 -15.18 10.15 -7.22
N LEU A 140 -14.94 10.54 -5.97
CA LEU A 140 -15.98 10.99 -5.03
C LEU A 140 -16.58 12.34 -5.43
N HIS A 141 -15.82 13.18 -6.14
CA HIS A 141 -16.33 14.42 -6.74
C HIS A 141 -17.17 14.20 -8.01
N CYS A 142 -17.16 13.01 -8.61
CA CYS A 142 -18.12 12.69 -9.67
C CYS A 142 -19.53 12.43 -9.09
N ASN A 143 -20.59 12.54 -9.90
CA ASN A 143 -21.94 12.20 -9.44
C ASN A 143 -22.09 10.66 -9.26
N TYR A 144 -21.50 9.89 -10.18
CA TYR A 144 -21.59 8.43 -10.20
C TYR A 144 -20.23 7.74 -10.32
N ARG A 145 -20.13 6.49 -9.85
CA ARG A 145 -18.90 5.68 -9.85
C ARG A 145 -19.16 4.23 -10.27
N THR A 146 -18.35 3.74 -11.20
CA THR A 146 -18.27 2.32 -11.57
C THR A 146 -16.89 1.78 -11.24
N LEU A 147 -16.78 0.49 -10.90
CA LEU A 147 -15.53 -0.11 -10.41
C LEU A 147 -15.26 -1.47 -11.06
N ALA A 148 -14.05 -1.71 -11.53
CA ALA A 148 -13.67 -3.03 -12.05
C ALA A 148 -13.59 -4.07 -10.91
N THR A 149 -13.99 -5.33 -11.13
CA THR A 149 -13.95 -6.38 -10.08
C THR A 149 -12.56 -6.62 -9.51
N THR A 150 -11.51 -6.35 -10.29
CA THR A 150 -10.10 -6.48 -9.91
C THR A 150 -9.51 -5.24 -9.26
N ALA A 151 -10.25 -4.13 -9.20
CA ALA A 151 -9.76 -2.88 -8.65
C ALA A 151 -9.75 -2.89 -7.11
N PHE A 152 -8.87 -2.07 -6.55
CA PHE A 152 -8.75 -1.83 -5.11
C PHE A 152 -8.88 -0.34 -4.82
N THR A 153 -9.64 0.00 -3.78
CA THR A 153 -9.86 1.38 -3.35
C THR A 153 -9.56 1.58 -1.87
N ALA A 154 -9.05 2.76 -1.49
CA ALA A 154 -8.83 3.12 -0.08
C ALA A 154 -8.63 4.63 0.11
N LEU A 155 -8.79 5.09 1.35
CA LEU A 155 -8.32 6.38 1.85
C LEU A 155 -7.21 6.12 2.90
N PRO A 156 -5.93 6.03 2.47
CA PRO A 156 -4.82 5.60 3.32
C PRO A 156 -4.26 6.70 4.23
N GLU A 157 -4.73 7.94 4.14
CA GLU A 157 -4.02 9.13 4.63
C GLU A 157 -3.75 9.09 6.13
N VAL A 158 -4.71 8.60 6.92
CA VAL A 158 -4.55 8.48 8.38
C VAL A 158 -3.37 7.57 8.75
N PHE A 159 -3.17 6.50 7.99
CA PHE A 159 -2.01 5.61 8.15
C PHE A 159 -0.69 6.30 7.80
N LEU A 160 -0.72 7.27 6.89
CA LEU A 160 0.44 8.05 6.47
C LEU A 160 0.71 9.26 7.38
N GLY A 161 -0.13 9.53 8.38
CA GLY A 161 -0.01 10.71 9.23
C GLY A 161 -0.71 11.97 8.69
N LEU A 162 -1.63 11.80 7.75
CA LEU A 162 -2.43 12.85 7.09
C LEU A 162 -3.94 12.61 7.29
N VAL A 163 -4.78 13.40 6.62
CA VAL A 163 -6.23 13.15 6.46
C VAL A 163 -6.58 13.08 4.97
N PRO A 164 -7.66 12.40 4.57
CA PRO A 164 -8.23 12.54 3.23
C PRO A 164 -8.62 14.01 3.05
N GLY A 165 -7.87 14.72 2.23
CA GLY A 165 -7.80 16.19 2.23
C GLY A 165 -8.16 16.83 0.89
N TRP A 166 -8.70 16.06 -0.05
CA TRP A 166 -9.29 16.57 -1.30
C TRP A 166 -10.76 16.15 -1.41
N GLY A 167 -11.48 16.14 -0.30
CA GLY A 167 -12.91 15.96 -0.18
C GLY A 167 -13.29 14.62 0.44
N GLY A 168 -12.35 13.72 0.70
CA GLY A 168 -12.63 12.39 1.24
C GLY A 168 -13.25 12.43 2.63
N ALA A 169 -12.80 13.34 3.51
CA ALA A 169 -13.33 13.47 4.86
C ALA A 169 -14.68 14.20 4.92
N THR A 170 -15.05 14.94 3.87
CA THR A 170 -16.30 15.69 3.75
C THR A 170 -17.36 14.94 2.96
N ILE A 171 -17.01 14.42 1.78
CA ILE A 171 -17.94 13.77 0.85
C ILE A 171 -18.30 12.37 1.35
N LEU A 172 -17.32 11.58 1.78
CA LEU A 172 -17.56 10.17 2.11
C LEU A 172 -18.55 10.01 3.28
N PRO A 173 -18.45 10.73 4.42
CA PRO A 173 -19.45 10.61 5.49
C PRO A 173 -20.86 11.01 5.05
N LYS A 174 -20.99 11.99 4.15
CA LYS A 174 -22.28 12.39 3.58
C LYS A 174 -22.82 11.34 2.60
N LEU A 175 -21.94 10.63 1.90
CA LEU A 175 -22.29 9.64 0.88
C LEU A 175 -22.69 8.29 1.48
N ILE A 176 -21.93 7.78 2.45
CA ILE A 176 -22.08 6.41 2.97
C ILE A 176 -22.45 6.35 4.46
N GLY A 177 -22.60 7.51 5.10
CA GLY A 177 -22.92 7.63 6.51
C GLY A 177 -21.70 7.50 7.44
N PRO A 178 -21.89 7.86 8.72
CA PRO A 178 -20.79 7.99 9.69
C PRO A 178 -20.06 6.68 9.99
N GLU A 179 -20.78 5.59 10.21
CA GLU A 179 -20.17 4.30 10.57
C GLU A 179 -19.26 3.77 9.46
N ARG A 180 -19.76 3.81 8.22
CA ARG A 180 -19.01 3.32 7.05
C ARG A 180 -17.84 4.24 6.72
N ALA A 181 -18.00 5.55 6.89
CA ALA A 181 -16.89 6.49 6.71
C ALA A 181 -15.79 6.29 7.76
N VAL A 182 -16.12 6.09 9.04
CA VAL A 182 -15.14 5.71 10.08
C VAL A 182 -14.48 4.38 9.74
N GLN A 183 -15.23 3.40 9.22
CA GLN A 183 -14.64 2.15 8.74
C GLN A 183 -13.58 2.39 7.66
N VAL A 184 -13.87 3.21 6.65
CA VAL A 184 -12.94 3.46 5.53
C VAL A 184 -11.75 4.33 5.95
N ILE A 185 -12.00 5.45 6.62
CA ILE A 185 -10.99 6.47 6.91
C ILE A 185 -10.13 6.10 8.13
N ILE A 186 -10.70 5.38 9.11
CA ILE A 186 -10.01 5.04 10.38
C ILE A 186 -9.68 3.55 10.43
N HIS A 187 -10.67 2.66 10.46
CA HIS A 187 -10.42 1.25 10.74
C HIS A 187 -9.57 0.59 9.66
N ASN A 188 -9.92 0.79 8.39
CA ASN A 188 -9.19 0.23 7.25
C ASN A 188 -7.79 0.82 7.15
N ALA A 189 -7.65 2.14 7.24
CA ALA A 189 -6.34 2.82 7.22
C ALA A 189 -5.41 2.31 8.34
N LEU A 190 -5.87 2.30 9.59
CA LEU A 190 -5.06 1.88 10.75
C LEU A 190 -4.81 0.37 10.80
N ASN A 191 -5.61 -0.43 10.10
CA ASN A 191 -5.37 -1.86 9.90
C ASN A 191 -4.41 -2.11 8.73
N ASN A 192 -3.21 -1.53 8.81
CA ASN A 192 -2.15 -1.66 7.80
C ASN A 192 -2.63 -1.31 6.39
N ASN A 193 -3.39 -0.22 6.27
CA ASN A 193 -3.96 0.26 5.03
C ASN A 193 -4.74 -0.82 4.26
N THR A 194 -5.69 -1.46 4.95
CA THR A 194 -6.56 -2.47 4.34
C THR A 194 -7.38 -1.83 3.22
N MET A 195 -7.12 -2.24 1.98
CA MET A 195 -7.86 -1.76 0.82
C MET A 195 -9.21 -2.48 0.67
N MET A 196 -10.22 -1.76 0.21
CA MET A 196 -11.52 -2.32 -0.17
C MET A 196 -11.38 -3.01 -1.53
N LYS A 197 -11.93 -4.24 -1.62
CA LYS A 197 -12.15 -4.88 -2.92
C LYS A 197 -13.43 -4.35 -3.54
N ALA A 198 -13.64 -4.61 -4.82
CA ALA A 198 -14.82 -4.12 -5.54
C ALA A 198 -16.15 -4.44 -4.85
N LYS A 199 -16.31 -5.68 -4.35
CA LYS A 199 -17.50 -6.09 -3.59
C LYS A 199 -17.71 -5.27 -2.31
N ASP A 200 -16.63 -4.92 -1.61
CA ASP A 200 -16.68 -4.21 -0.34
C ASP A 200 -17.00 -2.73 -0.59
N ALA A 201 -16.37 -2.14 -1.61
CA ALA A 201 -16.65 -0.77 -2.04
C ALA A 201 -18.12 -0.59 -2.50
N LEU A 202 -18.67 -1.57 -3.23
CA LEU A 202 -20.08 -1.58 -3.64
C LEU A 202 -21.01 -1.73 -2.42
N ALA A 203 -20.74 -2.70 -1.54
CA ALA A 203 -21.57 -2.94 -0.36
C ALA A 203 -21.61 -1.75 0.61
N LEU A 204 -20.50 -1.01 0.70
CA LEU A 204 -20.43 0.21 1.52
C LEU A 204 -21.12 1.42 0.87
N GLY A 205 -21.36 1.39 -0.45
CA GLY A 205 -21.93 2.50 -1.21
C GLY A 205 -20.89 3.51 -1.70
N VAL A 206 -19.60 3.15 -1.70
CA VAL A 206 -18.51 3.98 -2.23
C VAL A 206 -18.63 4.09 -3.75
N VAL A 207 -19.09 3.02 -4.40
CA VAL A 207 -19.32 2.94 -5.86
C VAL A 207 -20.74 2.44 -6.14
N ASP A 208 -21.23 2.68 -7.35
CA ASP A 208 -22.62 2.44 -7.72
C ASP A 208 -22.82 1.14 -8.50
N ALA A 209 -21.81 0.73 -9.26
CA ALA A 209 -21.83 -0.52 -10.00
C ALA A 209 -20.43 -1.14 -10.12
N VAL A 210 -20.39 -2.45 -10.31
CA VAL A 210 -19.16 -3.22 -10.49
C VAL A 210 -19.27 -4.07 -11.75
N TYR A 211 -18.23 -4.06 -12.58
CA TYR A 211 -18.17 -4.81 -13.85
C TYR A 211 -16.83 -5.56 -14.01
N GLU A 212 -16.81 -6.59 -14.85
CA GLU A 212 -15.60 -7.36 -15.10
C GLU A 212 -14.59 -6.57 -15.96
N PRO A 213 -13.27 -6.77 -15.82
CA PRO A 213 -12.27 -5.99 -16.55
C PRO A 213 -12.36 -6.12 -18.07
N ALA A 214 -12.86 -7.25 -18.57
CA ALA A 214 -12.91 -7.55 -20.00
C ALA A 214 -13.86 -6.62 -20.76
N ASP A 215 -14.98 -6.23 -20.15
CA ASP A 215 -16.01 -5.37 -20.72
C ASP A 215 -16.26 -4.11 -19.87
N PHE A 216 -15.38 -3.83 -18.89
CA PHE A 216 -15.55 -2.75 -17.90
C PHE A 216 -15.92 -1.42 -18.54
N LEU A 217 -15.11 -0.96 -19.51
CA LEU A 217 -15.33 0.34 -20.15
C LEU A 217 -16.66 0.38 -20.91
N GLU A 218 -16.99 -0.68 -21.63
CA GLU A 218 -18.24 -0.79 -22.39
C GLU A 218 -19.45 -0.73 -21.45
N LYS A 219 -19.43 -1.51 -20.36
CA LYS A 219 -20.48 -1.53 -19.34
C LYS A 219 -20.61 -0.20 -18.61
N SER A 220 -19.50 0.49 -18.35
CA SER A 220 -19.51 1.83 -17.74
C SER A 220 -20.13 2.87 -18.66
N VAL A 221 -19.90 2.80 -19.99
CA VAL A 221 -20.58 3.68 -20.95
C VAL A 221 -22.07 3.34 -21.07
N ALA A 222 -22.43 2.05 -21.07
CA ALA A 222 -23.84 1.63 -21.01
C ALA A 222 -24.55 2.14 -19.75
N PHE A 223 -23.84 2.14 -18.61
CA PHE A 223 -24.34 2.70 -17.36
C PHE A 223 -24.61 4.21 -17.46
N VAL A 224 -23.72 4.97 -18.12
CA VAL A 224 -23.96 6.40 -18.42
C VAL A 224 -25.27 6.57 -19.20
N ALA A 225 -25.44 5.86 -20.31
CA ALA A 225 -26.65 5.95 -21.12
C ALA A 225 -27.91 5.59 -20.32
N SER A 226 -27.84 4.54 -19.50
CA SER A 226 -28.95 4.11 -18.64
C SER A 226 -29.35 5.17 -17.61
N VAL A 227 -28.37 5.83 -16.97
CA VAL A 227 -28.60 6.91 -16.02
C VAL A 227 -29.21 8.14 -16.71
N LEU A 228 -28.65 8.57 -17.85
CA LEU A 228 -29.14 9.74 -18.59
C LEU A 228 -30.57 9.55 -19.11
N ASN A 229 -30.95 8.32 -19.44
CA ASN A 229 -32.31 7.98 -19.88
C ASN A 229 -33.30 7.78 -18.70
N GLY A 230 -32.83 7.80 -17.45
CA GLY A 230 -33.65 7.55 -16.26
C GLY A 230 -33.98 6.07 -16.02
N ASN A 231 -33.37 5.14 -16.77
CA ASN A 231 -33.56 3.69 -16.57
C ASN A 231 -32.82 3.19 -15.31
N THR A 232 -31.74 3.87 -14.92
CA THR A 232 -31.02 3.59 -13.68
C THR A 232 -31.06 4.83 -12.80
N MET A 233 -31.69 4.70 -11.63
CA MET A 233 -31.74 5.74 -10.61
C MET A 233 -30.93 5.30 -9.40
N ILE A 234 -29.97 6.12 -8.98
CA ILE A 234 -29.16 5.87 -7.78
C ILE A 234 -29.68 6.75 -6.65
N GLU A 235 -30.34 6.15 -5.68
CA GLU A 235 -30.82 6.86 -4.50
C GLU A 235 -29.67 7.06 -3.50
N ARG A 236 -29.55 8.28 -2.98
CA ARG A 236 -28.59 8.63 -1.92
C ARG A 236 -29.36 8.91 -0.64
N LYS A 237 -29.08 8.13 0.40
CA LYS A 237 -29.64 8.40 1.74
C LYS A 237 -29.03 9.70 2.28
N ASP A 238 -29.86 10.56 2.86
CA ASP A 238 -29.39 11.69 3.67
C ASP A 238 -29.02 11.18 5.07
N TYR A 239 -27.76 11.40 5.46
CA TYR A 239 -27.21 10.99 6.75
C TYR A 239 -27.13 12.14 7.77
N SER A 240 -27.58 13.35 7.43
CA SER A 240 -27.47 14.53 8.31
C SER A 240 -28.09 14.31 9.69
N ASN A 241 -29.20 13.56 9.75
CA ASN A 241 -29.95 13.21 10.96
C ASN A 241 -29.73 11.75 11.44
N ASP A 242 -28.71 11.06 10.94
CA ASP A 242 -28.45 9.66 11.33
C ASP A 242 -28.04 9.57 12.82
N PRO A 243 -28.69 8.75 13.66
CA PRO A 243 -28.36 8.67 15.09
C PRO A 243 -26.97 8.07 15.36
N ALA A 244 -26.33 7.45 14.37
CA ALA A 244 -25.05 6.75 14.55
C ALA A 244 -23.80 7.65 14.54
N TRP A 245 -23.95 8.98 14.36
CA TRP A 245 -22.78 9.89 14.31
C TRP A 245 -21.90 9.78 15.55
N ASP A 246 -22.47 9.88 16.74
CA ASP A 246 -21.67 9.92 17.97
C ASP A 246 -21.09 8.55 18.33
N SER A 247 -21.83 7.46 18.10
CA SER A 247 -21.34 6.08 18.31
C SER A 247 -20.23 5.72 17.34
N ALA A 248 -20.35 6.09 16.06
CA ALA A 248 -19.31 5.85 15.05
C ALA A 248 -18.01 6.56 15.41
N LEU A 249 -18.08 7.83 15.80
CA LEU A 249 -16.90 8.62 16.18
C LEU A 249 -16.23 8.10 17.46
N ALA A 250 -17.03 7.67 18.45
CA ALA A 250 -16.51 7.03 19.65
C ALA A 250 -15.78 5.71 19.32
N ALA A 251 -16.34 4.89 18.41
CA ALA A 251 -15.70 3.66 17.94
C ALA A 251 -14.40 3.93 17.18
N GLY A 252 -14.38 4.95 16.31
CA GLY A 252 -13.19 5.39 15.60
C GLY A 252 -12.09 5.87 16.55
N ARG A 253 -12.43 6.69 17.55
CA ARG A 253 -11.48 7.15 18.58
C ARG A 253 -10.91 5.98 19.38
N ALA A 254 -11.75 5.05 19.82
CA ALA A 254 -11.32 3.87 20.56
C ALA A 254 -10.36 2.99 19.73
N ALA A 255 -10.62 2.82 18.44
CA ALA A 255 -9.73 2.07 17.55
C ALA A 255 -8.38 2.77 17.34
N ALA A 256 -8.38 4.09 17.18
CA ALA A 256 -7.15 4.88 17.06
C ALA A 256 -6.30 4.78 18.34
N LEU A 257 -6.91 4.99 19.52
CA LEU A 257 -6.22 4.84 20.80
C LEU A 257 -5.66 3.43 20.97
N LYS A 258 -6.44 2.40 20.67
CA LYS A 258 -5.99 1.00 20.75
C LYS A 258 -4.79 0.72 19.83
N LYS A 259 -4.78 1.26 18.60
CA LYS A 259 -3.68 1.07 17.64
C LYS A 259 -2.35 1.63 18.17
N TYR A 260 -2.41 2.74 18.90
CA TYR A 260 -1.22 3.46 19.38
C TYR A 260 -1.02 3.34 20.90
N GLY A 261 -1.50 2.25 21.52
CA GLY A 261 -1.24 1.98 22.94
C GLY A 261 -1.81 3.02 23.91
N GLY A 262 -2.87 3.73 23.52
CA GLY A 262 -3.49 4.81 24.30
C GLY A 262 -3.01 6.22 23.93
N ALA A 263 -2.02 6.36 23.05
CA ALA A 263 -1.57 7.68 22.60
C ALA A 263 -2.56 8.31 21.61
N GLU A 264 -2.80 9.61 21.77
CA GLU A 264 -3.55 10.40 20.78
C GLU A 264 -2.63 10.85 19.66
N ILE A 265 -2.87 10.32 18.46
CA ILE A 265 -2.14 10.72 17.26
C ILE A 265 -2.98 11.73 16.48
N ALA A 266 -2.35 12.81 16.02
CA ALA A 266 -3.05 13.93 15.40
C ALA A 266 -3.89 13.54 14.18
N SER A 267 -3.36 12.71 13.27
CA SER A 267 -4.05 12.33 12.03
C SER A 267 -5.42 11.66 12.25
N PRO A 268 -5.56 10.57 13.05
CA PRO A 268 -6.88 9.97 13.29
C PRO A 268 -7.79 10.90 14.09
N MET A 269 -7.27 11.71 15.02
CA MET A 269 -8.11 12.64 15.78
C MET A 269 -8.68 13.74 14.89
N LYS A 270 -7.86 14.34 14.03
CA LYS A 270 -8.29 15.35 13.06
C LYS A 270 -9.22 14.77 12.00
N ALA A 271 -8.98 13.55 11.52
CA ALA A 271 -9.92 12.88 10.63
C ALA A 271 -11.31 12.70 11.29
N LEU A 272 -11.37 12.34 12.57
CA LEU A 272 -12.65 12.23 13.30
C LEU A 272 -13.34 13.58 13.50
N GLU A 273 -12.59 14.65 13.75
CA GLU A 273 -13.13 16.02 13.79
C GLU A 273 -13.76 16.41 12.44
N LEU A 274 -13.06 16.15 11.33
CA LEU A 274 -13.56 16.42 9.97
C LEU A 274 -14.79 15.58 9.64
N ILE A 275 -14.78 14.29 9.98
CA ILE A 275 -15.96 13.42 9.85
C ILE A 275 -17.13 14.02 10.64
N LYS A 276 -16.95 14.43 11.90
CA LYS A 276 -18.02 15.07 12.68
C LYS A 276 -18.52 16.35 12.02
N ALA A 277 -17.62 17.19 11.50
CA ALA A 277 -17.98 18.42 10.81
C ALA A 277 -18.83 18.16 9.56
N ALA A 278 -18.56 17.05 8.85
CA ALA A 278 -19.33 16.61 7.69
C ALA A 278 -20.82 16.37 7.98
N GLN A 279 -21.22 16.22 9.25
CA GLN A 279 -22.63 16.14 9.64
C GLN A 279 -23.41 17.42 9.32
N LYS A 280 -22.78 18.60 9.44
CA LYS A 280 -23.47 19.90 9.42
C LYS A 280 -22.94 20.89 8.40
N ASN A 281 -21.69 20.76 7.98
CA ASN A 281 -21.08 21.69 7.05
C ASN A 281 -21.67 21.57 5.64
N THR A 282 -21.54 22.64 4.86
CA THR A 282 -21.59 22.58 3.40
C THR A 282 -20.32 21.90 2.85
N LYS A 283 -20.33 21.49 1.57
CA LYS A 283 -19.11 20.95 0.94
C LYS A 283 -17.95 21.96 0.98
N GLY A 284 -18.21 23.23 0.69
CA GLY A 284 -17.20 24.29 0.71
C GLY A 284 -16.55 24.47 2.08
N GLU A 285 -17.35 24.57 3.14
CA GLU A 285 -16.84 24.67 4.52
C GLU A 285 -16.04 23.42 4.93
N GLY A 286 -16.45 22.23 4.45
CA GLY A 286 -15.69 21.00 4.68
C GLY A 286 -14.34 20.99 3.97
N PHE A 287 -14.30 21.43 2.71
CA PHE A 287 -13.05 21.54 1.94
C PHE A 287 -12.08 22.54 2.57
N ASP A 288 -12.57 23.70 3.02
CA ASP A 288 -11.73 24.69 3.72
C ASP A 288 -11.15 24.12 5.04
N ALA A 289 -11.93 23.32 5.77
CA ALA A 289 -11.48 22.66 7.00
C ALA A 289 -10.45 21.55 6.72
N GLU A 290 -10.64 20.78 5.66
CA GLU A 290 -9.69 19.79 5.18
C GLU A 290 -8.37 20.45 4.74
N ASP A 291 -8.43 21.55 3.98
CA ASP A 291 -7.25 22.31 3.54
C ASP A 291 -6.40 22.81 4.71
N ALA A 292 -7.05 23.39 5.72
CA ALA A 292 -6.37 23.87 6.92
C ALA A 292 -5.73 22.71 7.69
N THR A 293 -6.46 21.61 7.87
CA THR A 293 -5.99 20.41 8.58
C THR A 293 -4.82 19.76 7.86
N LEU A 294 -4.91 19.61 6.53
CA LEU A 294 -3.85 19.04 5.70
C LEU A 294 -2.59 19.89 5.77
N ALA A 295 -2.72 21.21 5.71
CA ALA A 295 -1.59 22.14 5.84
C ALA A 295 -0.88 22.00 7.20
N ASP A 296 -1.64 21.88 8.29
CA ASP A 296 -1.09 21.71 9.63
C ASP A 296 -0.37 20.37 9.79
N LEU A 297 -1.02 19.26 9.37
CA LEU A 297 -0.43 17.92 9.47
C LEU A 297 0.81 17.77 8.59
N THR A 298 0.80 18.37 7.40
CA THR A 298 1.97 18.39 6.48
C THR A 298 3.21 18.97 7.15
N MET A 299 3.02 19.96 8.01
CA MET A 299 4.11 20.65 8.71
C MET A 299 4.47 20.02 10.06
N SER A 300 3.73 18.99 10.49
CA SER A 300 3.90 18.37 11.80
C SER A 300 5.17 17.50 11.89
N ASP A 301 5.79 17.49 13.07
CA ASP A 301 6.97 16.66 13.35
C ASP A 301 6.72 15.15 13.15
N PRO A 302 5.59 14.56 13.58
CA PRO A 302 5.32 13.14 13.37
C PRO A 302 5.29 12.74 11.89
N LEU A 303 4.67 13.55 11.02
CA LEU A 303 4.68 13.28 9.59
C LEU A 303 6.08 13.42 9.02
N ARG A 304 6.79 14.50 9.36
CA ARG A 304 8.16 14.76 8.87
C ARG A 304 9.12 13.64 9.25
N ALA A 305 9.05 13.15 10.49
CA ALA A 305 9.81 12.00 10.95
C ALA A 305 9.44 10.72 10.18
N SER A 306 8.16 10.50 9.91
CA SER A 306 7.67 9.33 9.15
C SER A 306 8.13 9.36 7.69
N LEU A 307 8.07 10.51 7.01
CA LEU A 307 8.58 10.69 5.64
C LEU A 307 10.09 10.50 5.57
N TYR A 308 10.83 11.04 6.55
CA TYR A 308 12.27 10.83 6.68
C TYR A 308 12.60 9.34 6.81
N ALA A 309 11.97 8.65 7.76
CA ALA A 309 12.15 7.22 7.98
C ALA A 309 11.84 6.43 6.70
N PHE A 310 10.68 6.65 6.09
CA PHE A 310 10.26 5.99 4.84
C PHE A 310 11.30 6.18 3.73
N ASN A 311 11.79 7.41 3.52
CA ASN A 311 12.80 7.68 2.50
C ASN A 311 14.12 6.93 2.77
N LEU A 312 14.56 6.85 4.03
CA LEU A 312 15.74 6.06 4.42
C LEU A 312 15.54 4.56 4.17
N ILE A 313 14.42 3.99 4.65
CA ILE A 313 14.23 2.54 4.66
C ILE A 313 13.68 1.96 3.35
N GLN A 314 13.05 2.75 2.50
CA GLN A 314 12.48 2.30 1.22
C GLN A 314 13.28 2.78 0.01
N LYS A 315 13.48 4.10 -0.14
CA LYS A 315 14.13 4.66 -1.34
C LYS A 315 15.63 4.35 -1.36
N LYS A 316 16.32 4.53 -0.23
CA LYS A 316 17.78 4.30 -0.16
C LYS A 316 18.15 2.82 0.02
N ARG A 317 17.26 1.97 0.53
CA ARG A 317 17.52 0.52 0.68
C ARG A 317 17.91 -0.17 -0.63
N LYS A 318 17.39 0.27 -1.79
CA LYS A 318 17.72 -0.32 -3.09
C LYS A 318 19.12 0.04 -3.59
N LYS A 319 19.78 1.03 -3.00
CA LYS A 319 21.14 1.49 -3.32
C LYS A 319 21.89 1.78 -2.04
N VAL A 320 22.17 0.72 -1.25
CA VAL A 320 23.06 0.85 -0.10
C VAL A 320 24.43 1.27 -0.62
N GLU A 321 24.90 2.43 -0.16
CA GLU A 321 26.19 2.97 -0.56
C GLU A 321 27.31 1.99 -0.17
N GLY A 322 28.20 1.70 -1.11
CA GLY A 322 29.28 0.72 -0.93
C GLY A 322 28.87 -0.76 -1.09
N ALA A 323 27.58 -1.08 -1.29
CA ALA A 323 27.18 -2.47 -1.53
C ALA A 323 27.65 -2.97 -2.92
N PRO A 324 28.21 -4.19 -3.03
CA PRO A 324 28.56 -4.78 -4.31
C PRO A 324 27.37 -4.87 -5.26
N LYS A 325 27.63 -4.81 -6.57
CA LYS A 325 26.59 -4.99 -7.59
C LYS A 325 25.94 -6.36 -7.42
N PRO A 326 24.59 -6.49 -7.46
CA PRO A 326 23.90 -7.78 -7.32
C PRO A 326 24.36 -8.85 -8.31
N ALA A 327 24.83 -8.45 -9.50
CA ALA A 327 25.37 -9.37 -10.51
C ALA A 327 26.64 -10.12 -10.06
N LEU A 328 27.31 -9.66 -8.99
CA LEU A 328 28.47 -10.34 -8.39
C LEU A 328 28.04 -11.40 -7.37
N ALA A 329 26.77 -11.43 -6.97
CA ALA A 329 26.29 -12.36 -5.96
C ALA A 329 26.19 -13.78 -6.53
N ARG A 330 26.63 -14.76 -5.73
CA ARG A 330 26.49 -16.18 -6.04
C ARG A 330 25.09 -16.66 -5.73
N LYS A 331 24.58 -17.59 -6.53
CA LYS A 331 23.28 -18.20 -6.30
C LYS A 331 23.37 -19.18 -5.12
N VAL A 332 22.49 -19.02 -4.13
CA VAL A 332 22.30 -19.99 -3.05
C VAL A 332 21.35 -21.08 -3.54
N ALA A 333 21.84 -22.31 -3.65
CA ALA A 333 21.11 -23.47 -4.13
C ALA A 333 20.76 -24.46 -3.00
N ARG A 334 21.46 -24.44 -1.86
CA ARG A 334 21.11 -25.23 -0.67
C ARG A 334 21.50 -24.53 0.62
N VAL A 335 20.63 -24.59 1.62
CA VAL A 335 20.83 -23.90 2.91
C VAL A 335 20.86 -24.88 4.07
N GLY A 336 21.78 -24.66 5.01
CA GLY A 336 21.81 -25.31 6.32
C GLY A 336 21.33 -24.37 7.42
N VAL A 337 20.57 -24.90 8.38
CA VAL A 337 20.15 -24.18 9.59
C VAL A 337 20.58 -25.02 10.80
N VAL A 338 21.46 -24.46 11.64
CA VAL A 338 21.92 -25.14 12.86
C VAL A 338 21.04 -24.73 14.04
N GLY A 339 20.45 -25.73 14.69
CA GLY A 339 19.38 -25.62 15.66
C GLY A 339 18.02 -25.99 15.05
N ALA A 340 17.12 -26.49 15.89
CA ALA A 340 15.72 -26.75 15.56
C ALA A 340 14.74 -26.10 16.56
N GLY A 341 15.24 -25.16 17.37
CA GLY A 341 14.41 -24.30 18.22
C GLY A 341 13.51 -23.34 17.43
N LEU A 342 12.76 -22.50 18.14
CA LEU A 342 11.79 -21.58 17.54
C LEU A 342 12.46 -20.64 16.51
N MET A 343 13.57 -19.99 16.87
CA MET A 343 14.31 -19.09 15.97
C MET A 343 14.77 -19.81 14.70
N ALA A 344 15.43 -20.96 14.85
CA ALA A 344 15.90 -21.76 13.72
C ALA A 344 14.76 -22.22 12.80
N SER A 345 13.62 -22.61 13.38
CA SER A 345 12.44 -23.03 12.63
C SER A 345 11.82 -21.87 11.84
N GLN A 346 11.75 -20.66 12.43
CA GLN A 346 11.29 -19.48 11.70
C GLN A 346 12.27 -19.08 10.58
N LEU A 347 13.57 -19.18 10.80
CA LEU A 347 14.60 -18.96 9.77
C LEU A 347 14.44 -19.96 8.61
N ALA A 348 14.30 -21.25 8.91
CA ALA A 348 14.07 -22.27 7.89
C ALA A 348 12.81 -22.00 7.05
N LEU A 349 11.71 -21.62 7.71
CA LEU A 349 10.46 -21.22 7.04
C LEU A 349 10.66 -19.99 6.14
N LEU A 350 11.38 -18.96 6.61
CA LEU A 350 11.67 -17.75 5.84
C LEU A 350 12.51 -18.10 4.60
N LEU A 351 13.59 -18.86 4.79
CA LEU A 351 14.54 -19.22 3.75
C LEU A 351 13.89 -20.07 2.67
N VAL A 352 13.13 -21.12 3.03
CA VAL A 352 12.47 -21.99 2.04
C VAL A 352 11.43 -21.22 1.22
N ARG A 353 10.69 -20.28 1.83
CA ARG A 353 9.66 -19.48 1.14
C ARG A 353 10.25 -18.49 0.14
N ASN A 354 11.40 -17.89 0.46
CA ASN A 354 12.02 -16.86 -0.37
C ASN A 354 12.98 -17.44 -1.40
N LEU A 355 13.86 -18.37 -1.00
CA LEU A 355 14.87 -18.96 -1.88
C LEU A 355 14.33 -20.13 -2.71
N LYS A 356 13.29 -20.82 -2.22
CA LYS A 356 12.67 -21.98 -2.88
C LYS A 356 13.69 -23.07 -3.23
N CYS A 357 14.67 -23.26 -2.35
CA CYS A 357 15.71 -24.26 -2.46
C CYS A 357 15.69 -25.21 -1.25
N PRO A 358 16.37 -26.36 -1.30
CA PRO A 358 16.47 -27.27 -0.15
C PRO A 358 17.04 -26.57 1.10
N VAL A 359 16.39 -26.81 2.24
CA VAL A 359 16.78 -26.34 3.57
C VAL A 359 16.90 -27.55 4.49
N VAL A 360 18.10 -27.76 5.02
CA VAL A 360 18.40 -28.82 5.99
C VAL A 360 18.52 -28.18 7.37
N MET A 361 17.81 -28.72 8.35
CA MET A 361 17.93 -28.34 9.76
C MET A 361 18.68 -29.42 10.53
N THR A 362 19.52 -29.04 11.50
CA THR A 362 20.13 -30.01 12.43
C THR A 362 19.98 -29.59 13.87
N ASP A 363 19.85 -30.54 14.78
CA ASP A 363 19.96 -30.31 16.23
C ASP A 363 20.74 -31.47 16.87
N ILE A 364 20.88 -31.49 18.20
CA ILE A 364 21.70 -32.48 18.91
C ILE A 364 21.16 -33.92 18.80
N ASP A 365 19.88 -34.07 18.47
CA ASP A 365 19.20 -35.36 18.30
C ASP A 365 18.13 -35.26 17.19
N GLN A 366 17.73 -36.42 16.66
CA GLN A 366 16.80 -36.49 15.53
C GLN A 366 15.40 -36.03 15.92
N GLU A 367 14.98 -36.26 17.16
CA GLU A 367 13.66 -35.88 17.66
C GLU A 367 13.47 -34.36 17.60
N ARG A 368 14.49 -33.59 17.99
CA ARG A 368 14.48 -32.12 17.89
C ARG A 368 14.50 -31.63 16.46
N ALA A 369 15.35 -32.24 15.60
CA ALA A 369 15.37 -31.89 14.18
C ALA A 369 14.00 -32.12 13.53
N ASP A 370 13.35 -33.25 13.80
CA ASP A 370 12.02 -33.59 13.30
C ASP A 370 10.95 -32.63 13.83
N LYS A 371 11.03 -32.22 15.11
CA LYS A 371 10.15 -31.19 15.69
C LYS A 371 10.27 -29.86 14.94
N GLY A 372 11.48 -29.41 14.61
CA GLY A 372 11.70 -28.19 13.84
C GLY A 372 11.09 -28.28 12.43
N VAL A 373 11.32 -29.39 11.73
CA VAL A 373 10.73 -29.64 10.40
C VAL A 373 9.20 -29.67 10.46
N ALA A 374 8.63 -30.36 11.46
CA ALA A 374 7.19 -30.42 11.67
C ALA A 374 6.60 -29.03 11.92
N TRP A 375 7.29 -28.18 12.69
CA TRP A 375 6.89 -26.80 12.91
C TRP A 375 6.81 -26.01 11.59
N VAL A 376 7.84 -26.10 10.73
CA VAL A 376 7.86 -25.40 9.43
C VAL A 376 6.70 -25.86 8.55
N ARG A 377 6.44 -27.17 8.47
CA ARG A 377 5.34 -27.74 7.70
C ARG A 377 3.97 -27.28 8.21
N ASN A 378 3.80 -27.20 9.53
CA ASN A 378 2.57 -26.71 10.14
C ASN A 378 2.33 -25.23 9.85
N GLU A 379 3.36 -24.38 9.85
CA GLU A 379 3.20 -22.97 9.47
C GLU A 379 2.85 -22.80 7.98
N LEU A 380 3.40 -23.62 7.09
CA LEU A 380 2.98 -23.65 5.69
C LEU A 380 1.49 -24.04 5.56
N ALA A 381 1.03 -25.03 6.31
CA ALA A 381 -0.38 -25.42 6.34
C ALA A 381 -1.30 -24.28 6.84
N LYS A 382 -0.91 -23.57 7.90
CA LYS A 382 -1.65 -22.38 8.39
C LYS A 382 -1.77 -21.28 7.35
N LEU A 383 -0.77 -21.12 6.47
CA LEU A 383 -0.87 -20.16 5.35
C LEU A 383 -1.91 -20.59 4.31
N VAL A 384 -2.08 -21.89 4.08
CA VAL A 384 -3.14 -22.44 3.22
C VAL A 384 -4.51 -22.22 3.85
N GLU A 385 -4.68 -22.53 5.14
CA GLU A 385 -5.93 -22.29 5.88
C GLU A 385 -6.35 -20.81 5.82
N LYS A 386 -5.38 -19.91 5.96
CA LYS A 386 -5.59 -18.45 5.86
C LYS A 386 -5.74 -17.94 4.42
N LYS A 387 -5.76 -18.83 3.42
CA LYS A 387 -5.84 -18.51 1.98
C LYS A 387 -4.73 -17.55 1.51
N ARG A 388 -3.57 -17.60 2.16
CA ARG A 388 -2.37 -16.81 1.81
C ARG A 388 -1.38 -17.60 0.94
N MET A 389 -1.65 -18.87 0.69
CA MET A 389 -0.84 -19.78 -0.15
C MET A 389 -1.72 -20.89 -0.71
N SER A 390 -1.41 -21.41 -1.91
CA SER A 390 -2.08 -22.61 -2.45
C SER A 390 -1.55 -23.88 -1.79
N ALA A 391 -2.40 -24.92 -1.70
CA ALA A 391 -2.01 -26.22 -1.17
C ALA A 391 -0.83 -26.84 -1.93
N GLU A 392 -0.80 -26.71 -3.26
CA GLU A 392 0.31 -27.17 -4.12
C GLU A 392 1.62 -26.46 -3.78
N SER A 393 1.59 -25.13 -3.61
CA SER A 393 2.78 -24.35 -3.23
C SER A 393 3.30 -24.78 -1.86
N ALA A 394 2.42 -24.98 -0.89
CA ALA A 394 2.79 -25.43 0.45
C ALA A 394 3.39 -26.84 0.42
N ALA A 395 2.82 -27.77 -0.34
CA ALA A 395 3.34 -29.12 -0.51
C ALA A 395 4.74 -29.11 -1.13
N ARG A 396 4.95 -28.35 -2.20
CA ARG A 396 6.27 -28.20 -2.84
C ARG A 396 7.31 -27.64 -1.87
N LEU A 397 6.97 -26.61 -1.09
CA LEU A 397 7.91 -26.04 -0.11
C LEU A 397 8.19 -27.02 1.04
N SER A 398 7.19 -27.80 1.47
CA SER A 398 7.34 -28.79 2.53
C SER A 398 8.33 -29.91 2.17
N LEU A 399 8.41 -30.28 0.88
CA LEU A 399 9.35 -31.27 0.37
C LEU A 399 10.81 -30.77 0.34
N LEU A 400 11.02 -29.46 0.39
CA LEU A 400 12.35 -28.86 0.41
C LEU A 400 12.97 -28.81 1.82
N VAL A 401 12.20 -29.15 2.87
CA VAL A 401 12.66 -29.05 4.26
C VAL A 401 12.86 -30.44 4.86
N SER A 402 14.08 -30.68 5.36
CA SER A 402 14.48 -31.94 6.00
C SER A 402 15.27 -31.69 7.28
N GLY A 403 15.28 -32.67 8.19
CA GLY A 403 15.95 -32.60 9.48
C GLY A 403 16.94 -33.76 9.64
N SER A 404 18.08 -33.52 10.28
CA SER A 404 19.06 -34.56 10.61
C SER A 404 19.74 -34.30 11.95
N ALA A 405 20.07 -35.35 12.69
CA ALA A 405 20.99 -35.25 13.84
C ALA A 405 22.47 -35.18 13.41
N ASP A 406 22.78 -35.55 12.15
CA ASP A 406 24.15 -35.58 11.64
C ASP A 406 24.46 -34.31 10.82
N GLN A 407 25.49 -33.58 11.25
CA GLN A 407 25.94 -32.37 10.58
C GLN A 407 26.56 -32.63 9.20
N SER A 408 26.93 -33.88 8.87
CA SER A 408 27.34 -34.25 7.51
C SER A 408 26.26 -33.93 6.46
N ALA A 409 25.00 -33.82 6.88
CA ALA A 409 23.87 -33.40 6.04
C ALA A 409 24.01 -31.97 5.47
N PHE A 410 24.95 -31.17 5.98
CA PHE A 410 25.31 -29.87 5.42
C PHE A 410 26.28 -29.93 4.24
N ALA A 411 26.78 -31.11 3.88
CA ALA A 411 27.60 -31.27 2.68
C ALA A 411 26.86 -30.72 1.43
N GLY A 412 27.53 -29.81 0.72
CA GLY A 412 26.98 -29.13 -0.46
C GLY A 412 26.00 -28.00 -0.15
N CYS A 413 25.89 -27.54 1.09
CA CYS A 413 25.25 -26.25 1.39
C CYS A 413 26.13 -25.09 0.91
N ASP A 414 25.52 -24.05 0.36
CA ASP A 414 26.20 -22.81 -0.04
C ASP A 414 26.15 -21.74 1.06
N PHE A 415 25.20 -21.89 1.98
CA PHE A 415 24.94 -20.98 3.08
C PHE A 415 24.47 -21.77 4.30
N ILE A 416 25.12 -21.55 5.44
CA ILE A 416 24.67 -22.07 6.74
C ILE A 416 24.35 -20.88 7.63
N ILE A 417 23.25 -20.95 8.37
CA ILE A 417 22.99 -20.04 9.49
C ILE A 417 22.87 -20.83 10.80
N GLU A 418 23.63 -20.43 11.80
CA GLU A 418 23.50 -20.98 13.14
C GLU A 418 22.59 -20.13 14.02
N ALA A 419 21.74 -20.80 14.80
CA ALA A 419 20.93 -20.22 15.86
C ALA A 419 21.00 -21.10 17.11
N ILE A 420 22.23 -21.45 17.52
CA ILE A 420 22.51 -22.19 18.76
C ILE A 420 22.66 -21.24 19.97
N PHE A 421 22.83 -21.80 21.17
CA PHE A 421 23.03 -21.05 22.40
C PHE A 421 24.10 -19.96 22.28
N GLU A 422 23.88 -18.83 22.95
CA GLU A 422 24.74 -17.64 22.92
C GLU A 422 25.99 -17.83 23.80
N GLU A 423 26.85 -18.77 23.40
CA GLU A 423 28.14 -19.04 24.04
C GLU A 423 29.23 -19.12 22.97
N LEU A 424 30.32 -18.38 23.18
CA LEU A 424 31.36 -18.19 22.16
C LEU A 424 32.10 -19.48 21.84
N SER A 425 32.47 -20.27 22.84
CA SER A 425 33.23 -21.50 22.62
C SER A 425 32.43 -22.55 21.85
N LEU A 426 31.13 -22.70 22.13
CA LEU A 426 30.21 -23.57 21.40
C LEU A 426 30.10 -23.17 19.92
N LYS A 427 30.00 -21.86 19.63
CA LYS A 427 29.91 -21.38 18.26
C LYS A 427 31.24 -21.50 17.51
N GLN A 428 32.37 -21.25 18.16
CA GLN A 428 33.70 -21.49 17.59
C GLN A 428 33.89 -22.98 17.24
N ASP A 429 33.54 -23.88 18.17
CA ASP A 429 33.64 -25.32 17.95
C ASP A 429 32.70 -25.79 16.83
N LEU A 430 31.50 -25.21 16.75
CA LEU A 430 30.56 -25.46 15.66
C LEU A 430 31.16 -25.06 14.31
N PHE A 431 31.66 -23.83 14.16
CA PHE A 431 32.22 -23.39 12.88
C PHE A 431 33.46 -24.17 12.46
N LYS A 432 34.34 -24.54 13.41
CA LYS A 432 35.49 -25.42 13.14
C LYS A 432 35.07 -26.80 12.62
N LYS A 433 33.95 -27.34 13.09
CA LYS A 433 33.39 -28.61 12.59
C LYS A 433 32.77 -28.43 11.21
N LEU A 434 31.96 -27.39 11.03
CA LEU A 434 31.29 -27.11 9.77
C LEU A 434 32.28 -26.83 8.63
N GLU A 435 33.37 -26.11 8.90
CA GLU A 435 34.43 -25.82 7.94
C GLU A 435 35.00 -27.07 7.25
N LYS A 436 35.02 -28.21 7.97
CA LYS A 436 35.49 -29.50 7.43
C LYS A 436 34.43 -30.24 6.61
N ILE A 437 33.16 -29.82 6.70
CA ILE A 437 32.01 -30.46 6.03
C ILE A 437 31.62 -29.70 4.76
N VAL A 438 31.61 -28.37 4.81
CA VAL A 438 31.16 -27.53 3.70
C VAL A 438 32.30 -27.17 2.75
N GLY A 439 31.95 -26.83 1.51
CA GLY A 439 32.93 -26.29 0.57
C GLY A 439 33.56 -24.98 1.07
N PRO A 440 34.78 -24.63 0.61
CA PRO A 440 35.49 -23.42 1.04
C PRO A 440 34.66 -22.14 0.79
N GLU A 441 33.85 -22.16 -0.25
CA GLU A 441 33.00 -21.05 -0.70
C GLU A 441 31.69 -20.88 0.10
N CYS A 442 31.32 -21.83 0.97
CA CYS A 442 30.08 -21.76 1.75
C CYS A 442 30.16 -20.63 2.78
N ILE A 443 29.11 -19.80 2.86
CA ILE A 443 28.99 -18.77 3.89
C ILE A 443 28.57 -19.39 5.21
N LEU A 444 29.22 -18.97 6.30
CA LEU A 444 28.90 -19.37 7.67
C LEU A 444 28.31 -18.17 8.42
N ALA A 445 27.00 -18.10 8.51
CA ALA A 445 26.29 -17.00 9.15
C ALA A 445 25.97 -17.32 10.61
N THR A 446 26.09 -16.31 11.47
CA THR A 446 25.66 -16.37 12.88
C THR A 446 24.47 -15.46 13.12
N ASN A 447 23.46 -15.98 13.81
CA ASN A 447 22.33 -15.21 14.35
C ASN A 447 22.64 -14.64 15.76
N THR A 448 23.92 -14.54 16.14
CA THR A 448 24.36 -13.93 17.41
C THR A 448 23.71 -12.57 17.64
N SER A 449 23.29 -12.32 18.87
CA SER A 449 22.72 -11.02 19.27
C SER A 449 23.80 -10.07 19.79
N SER A 450 24.91 -10.60 20.31
CA SER A 450 25.87 -9.82 21.10
C SER A 450 27.34 -10.22 20.95
N LEU A 451 27.62 -11.49 20.58
CA LEU A 451 28.99 -11.98 20.47
C LEU A 451 29.69 -11.42 19.23
N SER A 452 30.99 -11.14 19.35
CA SER A 452 31.82 -10.67 18.24
C SER A 452 31.95 -11.76 17.17
N VAL A 453 31.56 -11.43 15.95
CA VAL A 453 31.70 -12.29 14.76
C VAL A 453 33.18 -12.58 14.48
N GLU A 454 34.06 -11.58 14.65
CA GLU A 454 35.50 -11.71 14.49
C GLU A 454 36.05 -12.79 15.43
N ARG A 455 35.75 -12.69 16.73
CA ARG A 455 36.18 -13.69 17.72
C ARG A 455 35.63 -15.08 17.42
N MET A 456 34.41 -15.16 16.90
CA MET A 456 33.76 -16.42 16.53
C MET A 456 34.46 -17.14 15.37
N SER A 457 35.14 -16.37 14.50
CA SER A 457 35.87 -16.88 13.34
C SER A 457 37.33 -17.29 13.64
N GLU A 458 37.83 -17.02 14.85
CA GLU A 458 39.22 -17.31 15.21
C GLU A 458 39.58 -18.81 15.09
N GLY A 459 40.68 -19.07 14.38
CA GLY A 459 41.22 -20.43 14.18
C GLY A 459 40.54 -21.22 13.07
N LEU A 460 39.71 -20.58 12.24
CA LEU A 460 39.26 -21.14 10.95
C LEU A 460 40.33 -20.94 9.87
N GLU A 461 40.36 -21.84 8.89
CA GLU A 461 41.17 -21.72 7.67
C GLU A 461 40.65 -20.58 6.77
N HIS A 462 39.33 -20.40 6.72
CA HIS A 462 38.66 -19.36 5.93
C HIS A 462 37.75 -18.49 6.81
N PRO A 463 38.30 -17.64 7.70
CA PRO A 463 37.50 -16.82 8.60
C PRO A 463 36.67 -15.74 7.89
N GLU A 464 37.08 -15.30 6.69
CA GLU A 464 36.43 -14.25 5.89
C GLU A 464 35.00 -14.58 5.44
N ARG A 465 34.61 -15.87 5.49
CA ARG A 465 33.24 -16.31 5.15
C ARG A 465 32.29 -16.37 6.34
N VAL A 466 32.77 -16.04 7.55
CA VAL A 466 31.93 -15.93 8.74
C VAL A 466 31.31 -14.54 8.81
N VAL A 467 29.98 -14.48 8.84
CA VAL A 467 29.24 -13.20 8.79
C VAL A 467 28.18 -13.12 9.87
N GLY A 468 27.97 -11.91 10.39
CA GLY A 468 26.80 -11.60 11.20
C GLY A 468 25.55 -11.51 10.32
N PHE A 469 24.54 -12.34 10.59
CA PHE A 469 23.27 -12.33 9.87
C PHE A 469 22.12 -12.42 10.88
N HIS A 470 21.96 -11.31 11.60
CA HIS A 470 21.12 -11.22 12.79
C HIS A 470 19.66 -10.92 12.45
N PHE A 471 18.76 -11.78 12.93
CA PHE A 471 17.32 -11.63 12.85
C PHE A 471 16.70 -11.33 14.22
N PHE A 472 15.58 -10.61 14.18
CA PHE A 472 14.78 -10.28 15.37
C PHE A 472 13.59 -11.22 15.45
N ASN A 473 13.21 -11.65 16.65
CA ASN A 473 11.99 -12.44 16.87
C ASN A 473 10.76 -11.50 16.89
N PRO A 474 9.65 -11.83 16.19
CA PRO A 474 9.49 -12.91 15.21
C PRO A 474 10.21 -12.63 13.89
N VAL A 475 10.90 -13.66 13.40
CA VAL A 475 11.56 -13.68 12.07
C VAL A 475 10.52 -13.72 10.96
#